data_AF-A0A1C6U264-F1
#
_entry.id   AF-A0A1C6U264-F1
#
_cell.length_a   1.000
_cell.length_b   1.000
_cell.length_c   1.000
_cell.angle_alpha   90.00
_cell.angle_beta   90.00
_cell.angle_gamma   90.00
#
_symmetry.space_group_name_H-M   'P 1'
#
loop_
_entity.id
_entity.type
_entity.pdbx_description
1 polymer ?
#
loop_
_entity_poly.entity_id
_entity_poly.type
_entity_poly.pdbx_seq_one_letter_code
_entity_poly.pdbx_strand_id
1 'polypeptide(L)'
;MPAPPTDSTGPVVVVRVAALPTQALAETAAPASWATVQAILASRRLVAEVGARLADEVHGFVADPALADARPELVALRRALHNHRRPGPRAWPGNHAELLPARFRAELTGWTVELARSAALTRRLPELLDAERVRSLRALREWSATEVFEFGLLQSSEDLLHALLKWRAQPEGSAPRAQVALRLAKYLARAVAKTSPQATFMMSGLCRWSDVPTPVQPTGRWA
;
A
#
# COMPACT_ATOMS: atom_id res chain seq x y z
N MET A 1 12.19 41.00 9.70
CA MET A 1 13.05 39.82 9.89
C MET A 1 13.92 40.03 11.12
N PRO A 2 14.07 39.04 12.00
CA PRO A 2 15.08 39.12 13.06
C PRO A 2 16.48 39.23 12.44
N ALA A 3 17.37 39.98 13.09
CA ALA A 3 18.76 40.13 12.68
C ALA A 3 19.49 38.77 12.79
N PRO A 4 20.38 38.43 11.83
CA PRO A 4 21.13 37.18 11.92
C PRO A 4 22.04 37.19 13.16
N PRO A 5 22.19 36.06 13.87
CA PRO A 5 23.11 35.96 15.00
C PRO A 5 24.54 36.26 14.56
N THR A 6 25.19 37.16 15.30
CA THR A 6 26.48 37.79 14.98
C THR A 6 27.67 36.83 15.04
N ASP A 7 27.51 35.65 15.64
CA ASP A 7 28.62 34.73 15.95
C ASP A 7 28.79 33.60 14.91
N SER A 8 28.18 33.73 13.72
CA SER A 8 28.22 32.70 12.67
C SER A 8 29.18 33.07 11.54
N THR A 9 30.35 32.42 11.50
CA THR A 9 31.47 32.70 10.55
C THR A 9 31.59 31.70 9.39
N GLY A 10 30.71 30.69 9.31
CA GLY A 10 30.73 29.67 8.24
C GLY A 10 30.02 30.07 6.93
N PRO A 11 30.19 29.30 5.84
CA PRO A 11 29.56 29.59 4.55
C PRO A 11 28.03 29.58 4.65
N VAL A 12 27.39 30.47 3.89
CA VAL A 12 25.93 30.55 3.80
C VAL A 12 25.42 29.42 2.90
N VAL A 13 24.44 28.68 3.41
CA VAL A 13 23.77 27.57 2.71
C VAL A 13 22.31 27.93 2.46
N VAL A 14 21.75 27.55 1.31
CA VAL A 14 20.31 27.66 1.03
C VAL A 14 19.63 26.34 1.38
N VAL A 15 18.61 26.40 2.23
CA VAL A 15 17.78 25.26 2.58
C VAL A 15 16.41 25.43 1.94
N ARG A 16 15.89 24.34 1.36
CA ARG A 16 14.52 24.26 0.84
C ARG A 16 13.74 23.23 1.62
N VAL A 17 12.60 23.64 2.17
CA VAL A 17 11.74 22.81 2.99
C VAL A 17 10.37 22.70 2.32
N ALA A 18 9.83 21.50 2.26
CA ALA A 18 8.47 21.29 1.78
C ALA A 18 7.48 21.95 2.75
N ALA A 19 6.35 22.39 2.22
CA ALA A 19 5.40 23.22 2.95
C ALA A 19 4.63 22.50 4.07
N LEU A 20 4.46 21.18 3.95
CA LEU A 20 3.70 20.37 4.88
C LEU A 20 4.55 19.22 5.45
N PRO A 21 4.29 18.78 6.69
CA PRO A 21 5.04 17.70 7.32
C PRO A 21 4.76 16.35 6.65
N THR A 22 5.70 15.41 6.77
CA THR A 22 5.56 14.04 6.28
C THR A 22 4.36 13.29 6.88
N GLN A 23 3.94 13.67 8.09
CA GLN A 23 2.73 13.18 8.75
C GLN A 23 1.48 13.31 7.88
N ALA A 24 1.39 14.38 7.07
CA ALA A 24 0.24 14.59 6.19
C ALA A 24 0.08 13.49 5.13
N LEU A 25 1.19 12.94 4.62
CA LEU A 25 1.11 11.76 3.74
C LEU A 25 0.86 10.48 4.52
N ALA A 26 1.48 10.32 5.69
CA ALA A 26 1.31 9.13 6.53
C ALA A 26 -0.17 8.91 6.92
N GLU A 27 -0.90 9.98 7.24
CA GLU A 27 -2.32 9.92 7.61
C GLU A 27 -3.26 9.65 6.43
N THR A 28 -2.83 9.97 5.20
CA THR A 28 -3.57 9.62 3.96
C THR A 28 -3.22 8.25 3.41
N ALA A 29 -2.31 7.51 4.06
CA ALA A 29 -1.87 6.21 3.61
C ALA A 29 -2.87 5.10 3.98
N ALA A 30 -2.77 3.98 3.26
CA ALA A 30 -3.53 2.75 3.50
C ALA A 30 -2.57 1.58 3.82
N PRO A 31 -1.85 1.64 4.97
CA PRO A 31 -0.78 0.68 5.26
C PRO A 31 -1.31 -0.74 5.45
N ALA A 32 -2.50 -0.92 6.02
CA ALA A 32 -3.05 -2.25 6.28
C ALA A 32 -3.53 -2.93 4.98
N SER A 33 -4.20 -2.18 4.10
CA SER A 33 -4.57 -2.62 2.75
C SER A 33 -3.32 -2.95 1.94
N TRP A 34 -2.28 -2.11 2.00
CA TRP A 34 -1.01 -2.38 1.32
C TRP A 34 -0.36 -3.68 1.81
N ALA A 35 -0.23 -3.85 3.13
CA ALA A 35 0.31 -5.08 3.72
C ALA A 35 -0.51 -6.32 3.33
N THR A 36 -1.84 -6.20 3.30
CA THR A 36 -2.74 -7.28 2.86
C THR A 36 -2.55 -7.64 1.39
N VAL A 37 -2.40 -6.65 0.51
CA VAL A 37 -2.08 -6.88 -0.91
C VAL A 37 -0.74 -7.60 -1.05
N GLN A 38 0.29 -7.17 -0.32
CA GLN A 38 1.59 -7.84 -0.34
C GLN A 38 1.50 -9.29 0.14
N ALA A 39 0.73 -9.55 1.20
CA ALA A 39 0.48 -10.91 1.68
C ALA A 39 -0.26 -11.77 0.65
N ILE A 40 -1.26 -11.23 -0.06
CA ILE A 40 -1.95 -11.92 -1.15
C ILE A 40 -0.98 -12.28 -2.28
N LEU A 41 -0.13 -11.33 -2.69
CA LEU A 41 0.84 -11.54 -3.76
C LEU A 41 1.89 -12.59 -3.37
N ALA A 42 2.43 -12.53 -2.16
CA ALA A 42 3.36 -13.52 -1.64
C ALA A 42 2.73 -14.92 -1.58
N SER A 43 1.51 -15.01 -1.06
CA SER A 43 0.73 -16.24 -0.97
C SER A 43 0.48 -16.86 -2.36
N ARG A 44 0.09 -16.05 -3.35
CA ARG A 44 -0.12 -16.51 -4.72
C ARG A 44 1.14 -17.05 -5.38
N ARG A 45 2.29 -16.40 -5.15
CA ARG A 45 3.59 -16.88 -5.65
C ARG A 45 3.93 -18.24 -5.05
N LEU A 46 3.80 -18.37 -3.72
CA LEU A 46 4.05 -19.63 -3.02
C LEU A 46 3.13 -20.76 -3.49
N VAL A 47 1.83 -20.49 -3.64
CA VAL A 47 0.84 -21.45 -4.17
C VAL A 47 1.19 -21.87 -5.61
N ALA A 48 1.66 -20.94 -6.45
CA ALA A 48 2.03 -21.25 -7.82
C ALA A 48 3.28 -22.14 -7.87
N GLU A 49 4.33 -21.77 -7.13
CA GLU A 49 5.61 -22.50 -7.07
C GLU A 49 5.44 -23.92 -6.52
N VAL A 50 4.83 -24.04 -5.33
CA VAL A 50 4.61 -25.33 -4.68
C VAL A 50 3.59 -26.16 -5.48
N GLY A 51 2.56 -25.52 -6.04
CA GLY A 51 1.56 -26.20 -6.87
C GLY A 51 2.16 -26.82 -8.12
N ALA A 52 3.07 -26.12 -8.80
CA ALA A 52 3.79 -26.67 -9.96
C ALA A 52 4.64 -27.88 -9.57
N ARG A 53 5.45 -27.77 -8.52
CA ARG A 53 6.27 -28.88 -8.01
C ARG A 53 5.42 -30.11 -7.65
N LEU A 54 4.34 -29.91 -6.89
CA LEU A 54 3.44 -31.00 -6.51
C LEU A 54 2.75 -31.61 -7.73
N ALA A 55 2.38 -30.81 -8.74
CA ALA A 55 1.75 -31.32 -9.95
C ALA A 55 2.70 -32.24 -10.76
N ASP A 56 3.99 -31.92 -10.76
CA ASP A 56 5.04 -32.75 -11.37
C ASP A 56 5.25 -34.06 -10.60
N GLU A 57 5.25 -34.04 -9.27
CA GLU A 57 5.28 -35.27 -8.45
C GLU A 57 4.06 -36.16 -8.72
N VAL A 58 2.86 -35.57 -8.81
CA VAL A 58 1.63 -36.31 -9.17
C VAL A 58 1.73 -36.93 -10.56
N HIS A 59 2.43 -36.29 -11.50
CA HIS A 59 2.64 -36.89 -12.82
C HIS A 59 3.42 -38.21 -12.72
N GLY A 60 4.42 -38.29 -11.83
CA GLY A 60 5.13 -39.53 -11.50
C GLY A 60 4.20 -40.60 -10.92
N PHE A 61 3.35 -40.23 -9.96
CA PHE A 61 2.39 -41.16 -9.34
C PHE A 61 1.36 -41.71 -10.34
N VAL A 62 0.92 -40.90 -11.31
CA VAL A 62 0.00 -41.34 -12.38
C VAL A 62 0.61 -42.44 -13.26
N ALA A 63 1.94 -42.46 -13.40
CA ALA A 63 2.67 -43.45 -14.18
C ALA A 63 2.92 -44.76 -13.41
N ASP A 64 2.73 -44.78 -12.09
CA ASP A 64 2.97 -45.95 -11.24
C ASP A 64 1.85 -47.00 -11.38
N PRO A 65 2.14 -48.24 -11.83
CA PRO A 65 1.15 -49.32 -11.90
C PRO A 65 0.51 -49.66 -10.54
N ALA A 66 1.21 -49.46 -9.43
CA ALA A 66 0.67 -49.71 -8.08
C ALA A 66 -0.46 -48.73 -7.71
N LEU A 67 -0.60 -47.62 -8.44
CA LEU A 67 -1.61 -46.59 -8.24
C LEU A 67 -2.64 -46.53 -9.37
N ALA A 68 -2.77 -47.61 -10.17
CA ALA A 68 -3.66 -47.65 -11.32
C ALA A 68 -5.12 -47.30 -10.96
N ASP A 69 -5.64 -47.81 -9.85
CA ASP A 69 -7.01 -47.57 -9.39
C ASP A 69 -7.23 -46.12 -8.91
N ALA A 70 -6.17 -45.46 -8.45
CA ALA A 70 -6.20 -44.05 -8.01
C ALA A 70 -6.03 -43.05 -9.17
N ARG A 71 -5.74 -43.52 -10.40
CA ARG A 71 -5.38 -42.65 -11.54
C ARG A 71 -6.38 -41.52 -11.81
N PRO A 72 -7.71 -41.72 -11.79
CA PRO A 72 -8.67 -40.63 -11.99
C PRO A 72 -8.56 -39.53 -10.92
N GLU A 73 -8.36 -39.91 -9.65
CA GLU A 73 -8.19 -38.98 -8.52
C GLU A 73 -6.89 -38.18 -8.66
N LEU A 74 -5.80 -38.86 -9.03
CA LEU A 74 -4.49 -38.24 -9.26
C LEU A 74 -4.50 -37.25 -10.43
N VAL A 75 -5.18 -37.58 -11.54
CA VAL A 75 -5.34 -36.64 -12.66
C VAL A 75 -6.15 -35.40 -12.24
N ALA A 76 -7.21 -35.60 -11.46
CA ALA A 76 -8.01 -34.49 -10.93
C ALA A 76 -7.18 -33.61 -9.97
N LEU A 77 -6.36 -34.22 -9.11
CA LEU A 77 -5.45 -33.53 -8.21
C LEU A 77 -4.42 -32.70 -8.98
N ARG A 78 -3.77 -33.29 -9.99
CA ARG A 78 -2.81 -32.59 -10.84
C ARG A 78 -3.44 -31.36 -11.52
N ARG A 79 -4.67 -31.51 -12.05
CA ARG A 79 -5.41 -30.39 -12.63
C ARG A 79 -5.73 -29.30 -11.62
N ALA A 80 -6.09 -29.67 -10.38
CA ALA A 80 -6.35 -28.71 -9.32
C ALA A 80 -5.08 -27.91 -8.96
N LEU A 81 -3.94 -28.59 -8.85
CA LEU A 81 -2.63 -27.99 -8.56
C LEU A 81 -2.19 -27.01 -9.66
N HIS A 82 -2.22 -27.44 -10.93
CA HIS A 82 -1.87 -26.56 -12.06
C HIS A 82 -2.79 -25.35 -12.19
N ASN A 83 -4.08 -25.49 -11.88
CA ASN A 83 -5.05 -24.39 -11.97
C ASN A 83 -5.13 -23.54 -10.69
N HIS A 84 -4.30 -23.84 -9.67
CA HIS A 84 -4.32 -23.18 -8.37
C HIS A 84 -5.72 -23.18 -7.72
N ARG A 85 -6.42 -24.32 -7.81
CA ARG A 85 -7.76 -24.52 -7.25
C ARG A 85 -7.74 -25.54 -6.14
N ARG A 86 -8.67 -25.39 -5.19
CA ARG A 86 -8.86 -26.39 -4.14
C ARG A 86 -9.25 -27.72 -4.81
N PRO A 87 -8.54 -28.83 -4.55
CA PRO A 87 -8.94 -30.12 -5.06
C PRO A 87 -10.31 -30.48 -4.49
N GLY A 88 -11.15 -31.11 -5.32
CA GLY A 88 -12.45 -31.61 -4.85
C GLY A 88 -12.26 -32.78 -3.86
N PRO A 89 -13.30 -33.14 -3.09
CA PRO A 89 -13.22 -34.18 -2.05
C PRO A 89 -12.82 -35.56 -2.60
N ARG A 90 -13.10 -35.82 -3.88
CA ARG A 90 -12.67 -37.03 -4.60
C ARG A 90 -11.19 -37.03 -4.97
N ALA A 91 -10.59 -35.86 -5.15
CA ALA A 91 -9.19 -35.71 -5.52
C ALA A 91 -8.28 -35.55 -4.29
N TRP A 92 -8.80 -34.99 -3.20
CA TRP A 92 -8.10 -34.88 -1.92
C TRP A 92 -9.08 -34.66 -0.74
N PRO A 93 -8.95 -35.41 0.37
CA PRO A 93 -8.05 -36.54 0.55
C PRO A 93 -8.42 -37.75 -0.34
N GLY A 94 -9.66 -37.88 -0.83
CA GLY A 94 -10.05 -39.01 -1.67
C GLY A 94 -9.93 -40.36 -0.95
N ASN A 95 -10.16 -41.45 -1.68
CA ASN A 95 -10.10 -42.81 -1.11
C ASN A 95 -8.67 -43.36 -1.06
N HIS A 96 -7.78 -42.83 -1.90
CA HIS A 96 -6.44 -43.36 -2.11
C HIS A 96 -5.33 -42.46 -1.54
N ALA A 97 -5.66 -41.40 -0.77
CA ALA A 97 -4.65 -40.50 -0.19
C ALA A 97 -3.54 -41.25 0.54
N GLU A 98 -3.89 -42.25 1.34
CA GLU A 98 -2.91 -42.98 2.18
C GLU A 98 -1.86 -43.75 1.36
N LEU A 99 -2.12 -44.03 0.08
CA LEU A 99 -1.18 -44.65 -0.84
C LEU A 99 -0.05 -43.70 -1.29
N LEU A 100 -0.24 -42.38 -1.14
CA LEU A 100 0.77 -41.37 -1.49
C LEU A 100 1.81 -41.21 -0.38
N PRO A 101 3.07 -40.85 -0.67
CA PRO A 101 4.08 -40.63 0.36
C PRO A 101 3.64 -39.61 1.43
N ALA A 102 3.89 -39.89 2.71
CA ALA A 102 3.50 -39.00 3.81
C ALA A 102 4.03 -37.57 3.65
N ARG A 103 5.26 -37.40 3.12
CA ARG A 103 5.85 -36.09 2.80
C ARG A 103 4.95 -35.29 1.83
N PHE A 104 4.44 -35.94 0.80
CA PHE A 104 3.62 -35.32 -0.24
C PHE A 104 2.28 -34.89 0.34
N ARG A 105 1.68 -35.74 1.19
CA ARG A 105 0.43 -35.43 1.90
C ARG A 105 0.56 -34.20 2.80
N ALA A 106 1.68 -34.10 3.52
CA ALA A 106 1.96 -32.94 4.38
C ALA A 106 2.14 -31.66 3.56
N GLU A 107 2.93 -31.71 2.48
CA GLU A 107 3.12 -30.55 1.59
C GLU A 107 1.82 -30.11 0.90
N LEU A 108 1.02 -31.06 0.41
CA LEU A 108 -0.28 -30.76 -0.18
C LEU A 108 -1.24 -30.14 0.84
N THR A 109 -1.20 -30.59 2.09
CA THR A 109 -1.97 -29.98 3.18
C THR A 109 -1.53 -28.54 3.40
N GLY A 110 -0.22 -28.28 3.52
CA GLY A 110 0.32 -26.91 3.62
C GLY A 110 -0.08 -26.03 2.43
N TRP A 111 -0.02 -26.56 1.21
CA TRP A 111 -0.46 -25.88 0.00
C TRP A 111 -1.95 -25.51 0.02
N THR A 112 -2.83 -26.43 0.45
CA THR A 112 -4.27 -26.14 0.56
C THR A 112 -4.60 -25.12 1.65
N VAL A 113 -3.87 -25.14 2.76
CA VAL A 113 -3.96 -24.12 3.83
C VAL A 113 -3.60 -22.75 3.26
N GLU A 114 -2.51 -22.64 2.51
CA GLU A 114 -2.08 -21.37 1.94
C GLU A 114 -3.04 -20.86 0.85
N LEU A 115 -3.60 -21.76 0.05
CA LEU A 115 -4.67 -21.42 -0.89
C LEU A 115 -5.90 -20.83 -0.17
N ALA A 116 -6.30 -21.43 0.95
CA ALA A 116 -7.41 -20.92 1.77
C ALA A 116 -7.09 -19.56 2.40
N ARG A 117 -5.83 -19.36 2.85
CA ARG A 117 -5.35 -18.08 3.36
C ARG A 117 -5.42 -16.98 2.31
N SER A 118 -4.94 -17.23 1.09
CA SER A 118 -5.01 -16.26 -0.03
C SER A 118 -6.46 -15.84 -0.31
N ALA A 119 -7.38 -16.81 -0.33
CA ALA A 119 -8.80 -16.55 -0.54
C ALA A 119 -9.41 -15.72 0.61
N ALA A 120 -9.06 -16.03 1.86
CA ALA A 120 -9.53 -15.28 3.03
C ALA A 120 -9.04 -13.82 3.01
N LEU A 121 -7.75 -13.60 2.73
CA LEU A 121 -7.18 -12.25 2.60
C LEU A 121 -7.87 -11.46 1.48
N THR A 122 -8.08 -12.11 0.33
CA THR A 122 -8.76 -11.48 -0.83
C THR A 122 -10.19 -11.06 -0.47
N ARG A 123 -10.94 -11.89 0.27
CA ARG A 123 -12.31 -11.54 0.72
C ARG A 123 -12.35 -10.39 1.71
N ARG A 124 -11.33 -10.28 2.58
CA ARG A 124 -11.26 -9.23 3.62
C ARG A 124 -10.80 -7.87 3.07
N LEU A 125 -10.09 -7.85 1.94
CA LEU A 125 -9.46 -6.64 1.41
C LEU A 125 -10.44 -5.48 1.12
N PRO A 126 -11.64 -5.68 0.54
CA PRO A 126 -12.56 -4.59 0.25
C PRO A 126 -12.99 -3.83 1.51
N GLU A 127 -13.41 -4.54 2.57
CA GLU A 127 -13.83 -3.93 3.84
C GLU A 127 -12.70 -3.12 4.48
N LEU A 128 -11.48 -3.67 4.45
CA LEU A 128 -10.30 -2.98 4.96
C LEU A 128 -10.03 -1.69 4.15
N LEU A 129 -10.05 -1.79 2.82
CA LEU A 129 -9.80 -0.65 1.92
C LEU A 129 -10.84 0.46 2.10
N ASP A 130 -12.12 0.11 2.27
CA ASP A 130 -13.18 1.10 2.50
C ASP A 130 -12.97 1.84 3.82
N ALA A 131 -12.61 1.12 4.89
CA ALA A 131 -12.29 1.73 6.18
C ALA A 131 -11.07 2.67 6.09
N GLU A 132 -9.99 2.25 5.42
CA GLU A 132 -8.81 3.10 5.23
C GLU A 132 -9.10 4.30 4.32
N ARG A 133 -9.95 4.13 3.29
CA ARG A 133 -10.37 5.19 2.38
C ARG A 133 -11.13 6.30 3.10
N VAL A 134 -12.05 5.96 4.01
CA VAL A 134 -12.78 6.94 4.81
C VAL A 134 -11.81 7.76 5.67
N ARG A 135 -10.85 7.10 6.35
CA ARG A 135 -9.81 7.79 7.13
C ARG A 135 -8.94 8.68 6.25
N SER A 136 -8.52 8.18 5.10
CA SER A 136 -7.66 8.92 4.15
C SER A 136 -8.35 10.16 3.61
N LEU A 137 -9.66 10.09 3.33
CA LEU A 137 -10.44 11.25 2.88
C LEU A 137 -10.63 12.28 3.98
N ARG A 138 -10.81 11.85 5.24
CA ARG A 138 -10.84 12.77 6.38
C ARG A 138 -9.50 13.50 6.52
N ALA A 139 -8.39 12.77 6.57
CA ALA A 139 -7.06 13.37 6.65
C ALA A 139 -6.77 14.30 5.46
N LEU A 140 -7.12 13.89 4.23
CA LEU A 140 -6.97 14.75 3.05
C LEU A 140 -7.75 16.05 3.20
N ARG A 141 -8.99 16.00 3.74
CA ARG A 141 -9.82 17.18 3.98
C ARG A 141 -9.21 18.09 5.04
N GLU A 142 -8.65 17.53 6.11
CA GLU A 142 -7.99 18.27 7.19
C GLU A 142 -6.72 18.97 6.69
N TRP A 143 -5.81 18.23 6.05
CA TRP A 143 -4.55 18.79 5.54
C TRP A 143 -4.75 19.81 4.42
N SER A 144 -5.76 19.58 3.56
CA SER A 144 -6.08 20.54 2.50
C SER A 144 -6.75 21.82 3.00
N ALA A 145 -7.28 21.83 4.23
CA ALA A 145 -7.85 23.02 4.86
C ALA A 145 -6.79 23.92 5.54
N THR A 146 -5.51 23.55 5.49
CA THR A 146 -4.43 24.38 6.02
C THR A 146 -4.21 25.61 5.12
N GLU A 147 -3.96 26.77 5.74
CA GLU A 147 -3.78 28.05 5.01
C GLU A 147 -2.71 27.94 3.92
N VAL A 148 -1.58 27.32 4.24
CA VAL A 148 -0.50 27.04 3.30
C VAL A 148 -0.95 26.31 2.05
N PHE A 149 -1.80 25.30 2.22
CA PHE A 149 -2.26 24.48 1.13
C PHE A 149 -3.26 25.23 0.27
N GLU A 150 -4.16 26.00 0.90
CA GLU A 150 -5.12 26.85 0.20
C GLU A 150 -4.43 27.95 -0.61
N PHE A 151 -3.45 28.65 -0.04
CA PHE A 151 -2.63 29.62 -0.78
C PHE A 151 -1.86 28.97 -1.93
N GLY A 152 -1.36 27.74 -1.72
CA GLY A 152 -0.63 27.00 -2.75
C GLY A 152 -1.52 26.60 -3.92
N LEU A 153 -2.77 26.21 -3.60
CA LEU A 153 -3.80 25.93 -4.59
C LEU A 153 -4.30 27.19 -5.29
N LEU A 154 -4.51 28.29 -4.58
CA LEU A 154 -4.92 29.58 -5.17
C LEU A 154 -3.95 30.00 -6.29
N GLN A 155 -2.65 29.82 -6.07
CA GLN A 155 -1.62 30.15 -7.06
C GLN A 155 -1.45 29.09 -8.17
N SER A 156 -1.88 27.84 -7.94
CA SER A 156 -1.63 26.72 -8.86
C SER A 156 -2.85 26.27 -9.67
N SER A 157 -4.07 26.38 -9.11
CA SER A 157 -5.32 25.95 -9.73
C SER A 157 -6.54 26.47 -8.96
N GLU A 158 -7.08 27.60 -9.39
CA GLU A 158 -8.30 28.21 -8.81
C GLU A 158 -9.52 27.27 -8.86
N ASP A 159 -9.74 26.55 -9.97
CA ASP A 159 -10.82 25.57 -10.08
C ASP A 159 -10.77 24.46 -9.01
N LEU A 160 -9.56 24.02 -8.66
CA LEU A 160 -9.37 22.98 -7.64
C LEU A 160 -9.60 23.54 -6.24
N LEU A 161 -9.22 24.80 -6.00
CA LEU A 161 -9.55 25.50 -4.77
C LEU A 161 -11.08 25.63 -4.62
N HIS A 162 -11.80 26.07 -5.65
CA HIS A 162 -13.26 26.12 -5.63
C HIS A 162 -13.90 24.75 -5.36
N ALA A 163 -13.36 23.68 -5.97
CA ALA A 163 -13.83 22.32 -5.70
C ALA A 163 -13.56 21.86 -4.25
N LEU A 164 -12.40 22.23 -3.68
CA LEU A 164 -12.06 22.00 -2.28
C LEU A 164 -13.02 22.75 -1.34
N LEU A 165 -13.23 24.05 -1.56
CA LEU A 165 -14.14 24.85 -0.75
C LEU A 165 -15.58 24.29 -0.78
N LYS A 166 -16.05 23.90 -1.97
CA LYS A 166 -17.35 23.24 -2.12
C LYS A 166 -17.43 21.92 -1.35
N TRP A 167 -16.37 21.11 -1.39
CA TRP A 167 -16.31 19.85 -0.62
C TRP A 167 -16.27 20.13 0.89
N ARG A 168 -15.51 21.14 1.33
CA ARG A 168 -15.45 21.56 2.74
C ARG A 168 -16.78 22.08 3.28
N ALA A 169 -17.64 22.63 2.43
CA ALA A 169 -18.99 23.07 2.81
C ALA A 169 -19.99 21.90 2.96
N GLN A 170 -19.66 20.69 2.51
CA GLN A 170 -20.53 19.51 2.69
C GLN A 170 -20.38 18.94 4.10
N PRO A 171 -21.35 18.16 4.61
CA PRO A 171 -21.21 17.49 5.91
C PRO A 171 -19.93 16.64 6.04
N GLU A 172 -19.46 16.43 7.26
CA GLU A 172 -18.36 15.50 7.52
C GLU A 172 -18.72 14.09 7.01
N GLY A 173 -17.73 13.36 6.50
CA GLY A 173 -17.93 12.04 5.87
C GLY A 173 -18.38 12.09 4.40
N SER A 174 -18.76 13.26 3.88
CA SER A 174 -19.02 13.43 2.44
C SER A 174 -17.74 13.21 1.63
N ALA A 175 -17.83 12.45 0.54
CA ALA A 175 -16.71 12.24 -0.39
C ALA A 175 -16.81 13.21 -1.57
N PRO A 176 -15.68 13.80 -2.03
CA PRO A 176 -15.68 14.59 -3.24
C PRO A 176 -15.72 13.66 -4.46
N ARG A 177 -15.87 14.23 -5.66
CA ARG A 177 -15.67 13.47 -6.90
C ARG A 177 -14.26 12.85 -6.91
N ALA A 178 -14.14 11.62 -7.39
CA ALA A 178 -12.88 10.87 -7.36
C ALA A 178 -11.69 11.63 -7.99
N GLN A 179 -11.93 12.33 -9.11
CA GLN A 179 -10.91 13.15 -9.76
C GLN A 179 -10.45 14.33 -8.89
N VAL A 180 -11.35 14.93 -8.10
CA VAL A 180 -11.00 16.01 -7.17
C VAL A 180 -10.13 15.46 -6.04
N ALA A 181 -10.53 14.34 -5.42
CA ALA A 181 -9.71 13.66 -4.40
C ALA A 181 -8.30 13.35 -4.91
N LEU A 182 -8.19 12.77 -6.11
CA LEU A 182 -6.91 12.41 -6.71
C LEU A 182 -6.03 13.64 -6.97
N ARG A 183 -6.61 14.73 -7.49
CA ARG A 183 -5.87 15.98 -7.75
C ARG A 183 -5.40 16.62 -6.43
N LEU A 184 -6.25 16.67 -5.41
CA LEU A 184 -5.89 17.17 -4.08
C LEU A 184 -4.77 16.34 -3.46
N ALA A 185 -4.87 15.01 -3.50
CA ALA A 185 -3.83 14.11 -3.01
C ALA A 185 -2.49 14.32 -3.74
N LYS A 186 -2.50 14.57 -5.05
CA LYS A 186 -1.29 14.90 -5.83
C LYS A 186 -0.65 16.22 -5.37
N TYR A 187 -1.46 17.25 -5.12
CA TYR A 187 -0.96 18.52 -4.59
C TYR A 187 -0.45 18.36 -3.16
N LEU A 188 -1.11 17.56 -2.32
CA LEU A 188 -0.65 17.24 -0.96
C LEU A 188 0.70 16.53 -1.00
N ALA A 189 0.86 15.51 -1.84
CA ALA A 189 2.14 14.85 -2.04
C ALA A 189 3.24 15.80 -2.49
N ARG A 190 2.90 16.79 -3.34
CA ARG A 190 3.85 17.83 -3.72
C ARG A 190 4.25 18.72 -2.55
N ALA A 191 3.26 19.20 -1.78
CA ALA A 191 3.46 20.06 -0.62
C ALA A 191 4.27 19.40 0.49
N VAL A 192 4.28 18.07 0.55
CA VAL A 192 4.98 17.29 1.58
C VAL A 192 6.35 16.79 1.11
N ALA A 193 6.47 16.29 -0.12
CA ALA A 193 7.65 15.56 -0.55
C ALA A 193 8.52 16.32 -1.57
N LYS A 194 8.04 17.43 -2.14
CA LYS A 194 8.74 18.12 -3.23
C LYS A 194 9.31 19.46 -2.80
N THR A 195 10.63 19.56 -2.79
CA THR A 195 11.39 20.80 -2.50
C THR A 195 11.69 21.64 -3.74
N SER A 196 11.03 21.38 -4.87
CA SER A 196 11.12 22.21 -6.08
C SER A 196 10.29 23.48 -5.92
N PRO A 197 10.74 24.64 -6.41
CA PRO A 197 9.93 25.86 -6.41
C PRO A 197 8.60 25.66 -7.14
N GLN A 198 7.48 25.81 -6.43
CA GLN A 198 6.14 25.98 -6.98
C GLN A 198 5.23 26.55 -5.91
N ALA A 199 4.71 27.77 -6.14
CA ALA A 199 3.81 28.45 -5.22
C ALA A 199 4.32 28.43 -3.76
N THR A 200 3.41 28.48 -2.79
CA THR A 200 3.71 28.31 -1.37
C THR A 200 3.94 26.85 -0.94
N PHE A 201 4.09 25.91 -1.87
CA PHE A 201 4.36 24.50 -1.53
C PHE A 201 5.81 24.22 -1.12
N MET A 202 6.66 25.24 -1.08
CA MET A 202 8.05 25.15 -0.64
C MET A 202 8.51 26.48 -0.05
N MET A 203 9.30 26.41 1.01
CA MET A 203 9.96 27.55 1.64
C MET A 203 11.47 27.48 1.42
N SER A 204 12.10 28.60 1.11
CA SER A 204 13.55 28.73 1.04
C SER A 204 14.06 29.62 2.17
N GLY A 205 15.13 29.21 2.81
CA GLY A 205 15.80 29.97 3.87
C GLY A 205 17.30 29.97 3.70
N LEU A 206 17.95 30.99 4.24
CA LEU A 206 19.40 31.03 4.38
C LEU A 206 19.78 30.48 5.74
N CYS A 207 20.75 29.58 5.76
CA CYS A 207 21.30 28.97 6.95
C CYS A 207 22.82 29.15 6.97
N ARG A 208 23.41 28.99 8.15
CA ARG A 208 24.86 28.95 8.34
C ARG A 208 25.21 27.74 9.19
N TRP A 209 26.44 27.27 9.03
CA TRP A 209 27.01 26.27 9.92
C TRP A 209 27.14 26.84 11.33
N SER A 210 26.91 25.98 12.33
CA SER A 210 27.02 26.28 13.74
C SER A 210 27.68 25.09 14.43
N ASP A 211 28.59 25.37 15.37
CA ASP A 211 29.21 24.33 16.21
C ASP A 211 28.26 23.84 17.32
N VAL A 212 27.11 24.49 17.47
CA VAL A 212 26.06 24.07 18.41
C VAL A 212 25.32 22.85 17.83
N PRO A 213 25.24 21.72 18.55
CA PRO A 213 24.66 20.47 18.04
C PRO A 213 23.12 20.48 17.93
N THR A 214 22.48 21.64 18.11
CA THR A 214 21.02 21.77 18.06
C THR A 214 20.58 21.97 16.61
N PRO A 215 19.74 21.09 16.05
CA PRO A 215 19.20 21.27 14.70
C PRO A 215 18.40 22.57 14.60
N VAL A 216 18.62 23.34 13.53
CA VAL A 216 17.81 24.53 13.24
C VAL A 216 16.39 24.09 12.93
N GLN A 217 15.44 24.52 13.76
CA GLN A 217 14.03 24.38 13.48
C GLN A 217 13.60 25.56 12.59
N PRO A 218 12.84 25.34 11.50
CA PRO A 218 12.28 26.44 10.73
C PRO A 218 11.36 27.27 11.63
N THR A 219 11.80 28.47 12.00
CA THR A 219 10.97 29.42 12.76
C THR A 219 10.21 30.30 11.78
N GLY A 220 8.97 29.93 11.49
CA GLY A 220 8.06 30.74 10.67
C GLY A 220 6.66 30.16 10.77
N ARG A 221 5.67 30.98 11.12
CA ARG A 221 4.28 30.63 10.85
C ARG A 221 4.03 30.85 9.36
N TRP A 222 3.20 30.01 8.76
CA TRP A 222 2.45 30.41 7.58
C TRP A 222 1.68 31.67 7.98
N ALA A 223 2.01 32.79 7.36
CA ALA A 223 1.30 34.04 7.51
C ALA A 223 0.39 34.23 6.30
#